data_AF-A0A847A663-F1
#
_entry.id   AF-A0A847A663-F1
#
_cell.length_a   1.000
_cell.length_b   1.000
_cell.length_c   1.000
_cell.angle_alpha   90.00
_cell.angle_beta   90.00
_cell.angle_gamma   90.00
#
_symmetry.space_group_name_H-M   'P 1'
#
loop_
_entity.id
_entity.type
_entity.pdbx_description
1 polymer ?
#
loop_
_entity_poly.entity_id
_entity_poly.type
_entity_poly.pdbx_seq_one_letter_code
_entity_poly.pdbx_strand_id
1 'polypeptide(L)'
;MSSLLSAERAAFHRQLIESGVLSLDSTDIPSNADGSQRTSVLLARGIMERIPFEHAAAARLQGQTSGKQFESAVTAFLGKTLSLLQPIRPADWIVENVGGSRGHYHLSSYVPYRHLDELALAVKENEALRTVLGNSYNISPDVLILRSPISDSKINEFARVVDDEVARRTPIRSTNQEHPIVHAVVSCKWTLRSDRAQNARSEALGLLRNRKGRAPHISVVTGEPTPSRIASLALGTGDIDTIYHFALPELIDAVNESENDEAFSMLATLVDGERLRDIADLPLDLVA
;
A
#
# COMPACT_ATOMS: atom_id res chain seq x y z
N MET A 1 22.36 -17.70 7.87
CA MET A 1 22.26 -16.66 6.82
C MET A 1 20.84 -16.12 6.85
N SER A 2 20.68 -14.80 6.82
CA SER A 2 19.37 -14.13 6.70
C SER A 2 18.74 -14.46 5.34
N SER A 3 17.42 -14.63 5.26
CA SER A 3 16.73 -14.79 3.97
C SER A 3 16.77 -13.49 3.16
N LEU A 4 16.61 -13.55 1.83
CA LEU A 4 16.58 -12.34 1.00
C LEU A 4 15.46 -11.38 1.41
N LEU A 5 14.28 -11.91 1.72
CA LEU A 5 13.14 -11.10 2.17
C LEU A 5 13.40 -10.45 3.54
N SER A 6 14.06 -11.17 4.46
CA SER A 6 14.51 -10.60 5.73
C SER A 6 15.54 -9.48 5.53
N ALA A 7 16.44 -9.62 4.55
CA ALA A 7 17.41 -8.58 4.20
C ALA A 7 16.73 -7.33 3.60
N GLU A 8 15.75 -7.50 2.70
CA GLU A 8 14.99 -6.38 2.12
C GLU A 8 14.12 -5.67 3.17
N ARG A 9 13.52 -6.41 4.11
CA ARG A 9 12.80 -5.83 5.26
C ARG A 9 13.73 -4.96 6.12
N ALA A 10 14.93 -5.44 6.42
CA ALA A 10 15.92 -4.67 7.18
C ALA A 10 16.42 -3.44 6.40
N ALA A 11 16.60 -3.56 5.08
CA ALA A 11 16.95 -2.42 4.21
C ALA A 11 15.83 -1.37 4.18
N PHE A 12 14.57 -1.80 4.15
CA PHE A 12 13.41 -0.91 4.26
C PHE A 12 13.41 -0.15 5.58
N HIS A 13 13.61 -0.81 6.72
CA HIS A 13 13.74 -0.12 8.02
C HIS A 13 14.89 0.88 8.05
N ARG A 14 16.05 0.50 7.52
CA ARG A 14 17.20 1.40 7.41
C ARG A 14 16.87 2.64 6.59
N GLN A 15 16.19 2.47 5.45
CA GLN A 15 15.78 3.60 4.61
C GLN A 15 14.83 4.54 5.35
N LEU A 16 13.90 4.02 6.16
CA LEU A 16 13.00 4.86 6.97
C LEU A 16 13.78 5.72 7.98
N ILE A 17 14.84 5.17 8.57
CA ILE A 17 15.69 5.88 9.53
C ILE A 17 16.55 6.92 8.82
N GLU A 18 17.26 6.54 7.76
CA GLU A 18 18.15 7.43 7.00
C GLU A 18 17.40 8.60 6.35
N SER A 19 16.15 8.39 5.95
CA SER A 19 15.29 9.45 5.39
C SER A 19 14.63 10.33 6.45
N GLY A 20 14.79 10.01 7.74
CA GLY A 20 14.15 10.72 8.85
C GLY A 20 12.64 10.45 8.99
N VAL A 21 12.09 9.46 8.27
CA VAL A 21 10.69 9.04 8.44
C VAL A 21 10.50 8.42 9.81
N LEU A 22 11.38 7.51 10.21
CA LEU A 22 11.47 6.93 11.54
C LEU A 22 12.61 7.61 12.32
N SER A 23 12.26 8.53 13.22
CA SER A 23 13.24 9.32 13.97
C SER A 23 12.76 9.61 15.39
N LEU A 24 13.67 10.06 16.25
CA LEU A 24 13.37 10.61 17.56
C LEU A 24 13.47 12.14 17.51
N ASP A 25 12.48 12.83 18.06
CA ASP A 25 12.58 14.29 18.24
C ASP A 25 13.47 14.67 19.44
N SER A 26 13.61 15.97 19.73
CA SER A 26 14.45 16.46 20.83
C SER A 26 13.99 16.05 22.24
N THR A 27 12.80 15.45 22.36
CA THR A 27 12.24 14.90 23.60
C THR A 27 12.17 13.37 23.58
N ASP A 28 12.92 12.74 22.67
CA ASP A 28 12.94 11.30 22.44
C ASP A 28 11.56 10.74 22.09
N ILE A 29 10.68 11.51 21.47
CA ILE A 29 9.37 11.01 21.00
C ILE A 29 9.53 10.49 19.56
N PRO A 30 9.16 9.22 19.30
CA PRO A 30 9.15 8.66 17.95
C PRO A 30 8.29 9.46 16.97
N SER A 31 8.76 9.60 15.74
CA SER A 31 8.08 10.35 14.67
C SER A 31 6.72 9.78 14.26
N ASN A 32 6.46 8.50 14.50
CA ASN A 32 5.16 7.84 14.29
C ASN A 32 4.23 7.89 15.51
N ALA A 33 4.69 8.40 16.66
CA ALA A 33 3.86 8.53 17.85
C ALA A 33 3.00 9.80 17.84
N ASP A 34 1.86 9.71 18.54
CA ASP A 34 1.16 10.87 19.06
C ASP A 34 1.74 11.24 20.44
N GLY A 35 2.51 12.31 20.49
CA GLY A 35 3.19 12.77 21.72
C GLY A 35 2.25 13.13 22.86
N SER A 36 0.95 13.35 22.58
CA SER A 36 -0.06 13.60 23.62
C SER A 36 -0.65 12.31 24.22
N GLN A 37 -0.37 11.15 23.62
CA GLN A 37 -0.90 9.86 24.05
C GLN A 37 0.22 8.95 24.58
N ARG A 38 0.24 8.74 25.90
CA ARG A 38 1.25 7.93 26.58
C ARG A 38 1.43 6.53 25.96
N THR A 39 0.34 5.83 25.68
CA THR A 39 0.38 4.50 25.05
C THR A 39 0.99 4.55 23.64
N SER A 40 0.68 5.58 22.85
CA SER A 40 1.25 5.74 21.51
C SER A 40 2.76 5.94 21.56
N VAL A 41 3.26 6.79 22.47
CA VAL A 41 4.69 7.00 22.68
C VAL A 41 5.39 5.73 23.16
N LEU A 42 4.80 5.04 24.13
CA LEU A 42 5.36 3.81 24.69
C LEU A 42 5.50 2.72 23.63
N LEU A 43 4.44 2.43 22.86
CA LEU A 43 4.48 1.39 21.82
C LEU A 43 5.45 1.76 20.70
N ALA A 44 5.45 3.02 20.26
CA ALA A 44 6.36 3.48 19.23
C ALA A 44 7.83 3.37 19.66
N ARG A 45 8.15 3.69 20.93
CA ARG A 45 9.51 3.51 21.47
C ARG A 45 9.88 2.04 21.52
N GLY A 46 8.98 1.19 21.99
CA GLY A 46 9.21 -0.26 22.01
C GLY A 46 9.52 -0.84 20.63
N ILE A 47 8.86 -0.34 19.57
CA ILE A 47 9.19 -0.71 18.18
C ILE A 47 10.61 -0.26 17.83
N MET A 48 10.95 1.02 18.07
CA MET A 48 12.26 1.58 17.70
C MET A 48 13.42 0.87 18.40
N GLU A 49 13.29 0.56 19.69
CA GLU A 49 14.33 -0.14 20.47
C GLU A 49 14.65 -1.54 19.92
N ARG A 50 13.72 -2.15 19.18
CA ARG A 50 13.88 -3.48 18.57
C ARG A 50 14.42 -3.43 17.15
N ILE A 51 14.42 -2.26 16.51
CA ILE A 51 14.99 -2.11 15.17
C ILE A 51 16.51 -1.93 15.34
N PRO A 52 17.35 -2.82 14.76
CA PRO A 52 18.78 -2.94 15.08
C PRO A 52 19.66 -1.88 14.38
N PHE A 53 19.17 -0.64 14.28
CA PHE A 53 19.85 0.47 13.64
C PHE A 53 19.90 1.67 14.58
N GLU A 54 20.97 2.46 14.47
CA GLU A 54 21.08 3.70 15.24
C GLU A 54 20.04 4.70 14.76
N HIS A 55 19.29 5.26 15.71
CA HIS A 55 18.27 6.25 15.44
C HIS A 55 18.88 7.64 15.67
N ALA A 56 19.05 8.41 14.60
CA ALA A 56 19.51 9.79 14.74
C ALA A 56 18.42 10.65 15.38
N ALA A 57 18.81 11.47 16.37
CA ALA A 57 17.98 12.57 16.83
C ALA A 57 17.79 13.55 15.67
N ALA A 58 16.55 13.73 15.23
CA ALA A 58 16.22 14.58 14.09
C ALA A 58 14.91 15.31 14.37
N ALA A 59 14.81 16.55 13.90
CA ALA A 59 13.56 17.28 13.95
C ALA A 59 12.47 16.49 13.22
N ARG A 60 11.31 16.32 13.86
CA ARG A 60 10.19 15.60 13.27
C ARG A 60 9.84 16.19 11.91
N LEU A 61 9.88 15.36 10.86
CA LEU A 61 9.51 15.79 9.52
C LEU A 61 8.07 16.30 9.50
N GLN A 62 7.82 17.31 8.66
CA GLN A 62 6.45 17.72 8.37
C GLN A 62 5.67 16.55 7.77
N GLY A 63 4.38 16.44 8.10
CA GLY A 63 3.56 15.28 7.73
C GLY A 63 3.48 14.99 6.23
N GLN A 64 3.58 16.02 5.38
CA GLN A 64 3.63 15.84 3.92
C GLN A 64 4.95 15.24 3.45
N THR A 65 6.07 15.67 4.05
CA THR A 65 7.41 15.18 3.73
C THR A 65 7.57 13.73 4.21
N SER A 66 7.15 13.41 5.44
CA SER A 66 7.20 12.04 5.94
C SER A 66 6.31 11.09 5.15
N GLY A 67 5.12 11.54 4.72
CA GLY A 67 4.26 10.78 3.82
C GLY A 67 4.95 10.39 2.52
N LYS A 68 5.50 11.38 1.78
CA LYS A 68 6.20 11.13 0.50
C LYS A 68 7.42 10.23 0.64
N GLN A 69 8.20 10.39 1.72
CA GLN A 69 9.37 9.56 1.97
C GLN A 69 8.96 8.13 2.33
N PHE A 70 7.88 7.97 3.10
CA PHE A 70 7.31 6.66 3.40
C PHE A 70 6.79 5.95 2.14
N GLU A 71 6.07 6.66 1.28
CA GLU A 71 5.62 6.16 -0.04
C GLU A 71 6.82 5.68 -0.88
N SER A 72 7.90 6.45 -0.88
CA SER A 72 9.13 6.13 -1.62
C SER A 72 9.83 4.88 -1.07
N ALA A 73 9.87 4.73 0.26
CA ALA A 73 10.43 3.53 0.90
C ALA A 73 9.61 2.28 0.59
N VAL A 74 8.27 2.36 0.65
CA VAL A 74 7.38 1.25 0.29
C VAL A 74 7.54 0.88 -1.18
N THR A 75 7.63 1.87 -2.07
CA THR A 75 7.86 1.66 -3.51
C THR A 75 9.18 0.92 -3.76
N ALA A 76 10.26 1.36 -3.11
CA ALA A 76 11.58 0.73 -3.25
C ALA A 76 11.58 -0.72 -2.75
N PHE A 77 10.99 -0.97 -1.57
CA PHE A 77 10.85 -2.30 -0.99
C PHE A 77 10.06 -3.25 -1.92
N LEU A 78 8.92 -2.81 -2.44
CA LEU A 78 8.10 -3.61 -3.36
C LEU A 78 8.81 -3.88 -4.69
N GLY A 79 9.51 -2.90 -5.24
CA GLY A 79 10.29 -3.08 -6.47
C GLY A 79 11.38 -4.14 -6.33
N LYS A 80 12.11 -4.12 -5.20
CA LYS A 80 13.15 -5.11 -4.90
C LYS A 80 12.57 -6.50 -4.66
N THR A 81 11.55 -6.60 -3.82
CA THR A 81 10.98 -7.91 -3.44
C THR A 81 10.21 -8.58 -4.58
N LEU A 82 9.41 -7.85 -5.36
CA LEU A 82 8.71 -8.43 -6.52
C LEU A 82 9.67 -8.93 -7.61
N SER A 83 10.83 -8.28 -7.78
CA SER A 83 11.88 -8.78 -8.69
C SER A 83 12.41 -10.15 -8.26
N LEU A 84 12.49 -10.42 -6.96
CA LEU A 84 12.91 -11.72 -6.43
C LEU A 84 11.84 -12.81 -6.62
N LEU A 85 10.57 -12.43 -6.73
CA LEU A 85 9.42 -13.34 -6.79
C LEU A 85 8.92 -13.63 -8.21
N GLN A 86 9.65 -13.16 -9.24
CA GLN A 86 9.34 -13.47 -10.65
C GLN A 86 9.17 -14.98 -10.94
N PRO A 87 9.96 -15.91 -10.36
CA PRO A 87 9.77 -17.34 -10.61
C PRO A 87 8.41 -17.90 -10.12
N ILE A 88 7.80 -17.26 -9.12
CA ILE A 88 6.51 -17.71 -8.55
C ILE A 88 5.35 -17.18 -9.40
N ARG A 89 5.42 -15.90 -9.77
CA ARG A 89 4.41 -15.26 -10.64
C ARG A 89 5.10 -14.40 -11.70
N PRO A 90 5.42 -14.98 -12.86
CA PRO A 90 6.10 -14.27 -13.93
C PRO A 90 5.27 -13.10 -14.45
N ALA A 91 5.88 -11.91 -14.44
CA ALA A 91 5.35 -10.72 -15.07
C ALA A 91 6.46 -9.66 -15.22
N ASP A 92 6.26 -8.77 -16.19
CA ASP A 92 6.99 -7.51 -16.25
C ASP A 92 6.33 -6.56 -15.24
N TRP A 93 6.79 -6.66 -13.98
CA TRP A 93 6.32 -5.86 -12.86
C TRP A 93 6.78 -4.41 -13.00
N ILE A 94 5.86 -3.46 -12.79
CA ILE A 94 6.16 -2.04 -12.69
C ILE A 94 5.61 -1.56 -11.34
N VAL A 95 6.44 -0.88 -10.55
CA VAL A 95 6.05 -0.29 -9.27
C VAL A 95 6.20 1.22 -9.36
N GLU A 96 5.09 1.95 -9.25
CA GLU A 96 5.06 3.41 -9.43
C GLU A 96 4.57 4.11 -8.16
N ASN A 97 5.30 5.14 -7.73
CA ASN A 97 4.83 6.08 -6.72
C ASN A 97 4.07 7.23 -7.41
N VAL A 98 2.79 7.37 -7.09
CA VAL A 98 1.87 8.36 -7.69
C VAL A 98 1.22 9.30 -6.66
N GLY A 99 1.51 9.13 -5.36
CA GLY A 99 0.90 9.92 -4.26
C GLY A 99 1.17 11.44 -4.30
N GLY A 100 2.27 11.84 -4.97
CA GLY A 100 2.66 13.24 -5.13
C GLY A 100 1.90 14.03 -6.20
N SER A 101 1.16 13.35 -7.09
CA SER A 101 0.66 13.92 -8.35
C SER A 101 -0.85 14.15 -8.35
N ARG A 102 -1.35 14.76 -7.26
CA ARG A 102 -2.76 15.08 -7.06
C ARG A 102 -3.25 16.08 -8.12
N GLY A 103 -3.84 15.58 -9.18
CA GLY A 103 -4.37 16.40 -10.28
C GLY A 103 -4.49 15.65 -11.61
N HIS A 104 -3.72 14.58 -11.78
CA HIS A 104 -3.88 13.68 -12.93
C HIS A 104 -4.64 12.43 -12.50
N TYR A 105 -5.60 12.00 -13.32
CA TYR A 105 -6.30 10.73 -13.16
C TYR A 105 -5.32 9.58 -13.44
N HIS A 106 -4.36 9.30 -12.55
CA HIS A 106 -3.31 8.32 -12.84
C HIS A 106 -3.86 6.94 -13.17
N LEU A 107 -4.93 6.52 -12.50
CA LEU A 107 -5.59 5.23 -12.74
C LEU A 107 -6.19 5.11 -14.14
N SER A 108 -6.67 6.21 -14.72
CA SER A 108 -7.24 6.16 -16.08
C SER A 108 -6.19 5.89 -17.13
N SER A 109 -4.88 5.86 -16.81
CA SER A 109 -3.83 5.40 -17.73
C SER A 109 -3.75 3.87 -17.81
N TYR A 110 -4.43 3.15 -16.92
CA TYR A 110 -4.27 1.70 -16.73
C TYR A 110 -5.59 0.93 -16.84
N VAL A 111 -5.51 -0.33 -17.24
CA VAL A 111 -6.64 -1.26 -17.18
C VAL A 111 -6.84 -1.71 -15.71
N PRO A 112 -8.07 -1.77 -15.18
CA PRO A 112 -9.37 -1.65 -15.85
C PRO A 112 -10.03 -0.27 -15.76
N TYR A 113 -9.27 0.79 -15.45
CA TYR A 113 -9.79 2.11 -15.11
C TYR A 113 -9.73 3.13 -16.26
N ARG A 114 -9.29 2.73 -17.46
CA ARG A 114 -9.16 3.62 -18.65
C ARG A 114 -10.35 4.54 -18.91
N HIS A 115 -11.57 4.05 -18.71
CA HIS A 115 -12.81 4.80 -18.91
C HIS A 115 -13.01 6.00 -17.95
N LEU A 116 -12.23 6.10 -16.87
CA LEU A 116 -12.32 7.22 -15.94
C LEU A 116 -11.90 8.55 -16.59
N ASP A 117 -11.05 8.54 -17.62
CA ASP A 117 -10.73 9.75 -18.39
C ASP A 117 -11.96 10.28 -19.14
N GLU A 118 -12.69 9.38 -19.82
CA GLU A 118 -13.92 9.72 -20.54
C GLU A 118 -14.98 10.26 -19.57
N LEU A 119 -15.11 9.63 -18.40
CA LEU A 119 -16.01 10.08 -17.35
C LEU A 119 -15.64 11.48 -16.84
N ALA A 120 -14.35 11.73 -16.59
CA ALA A 120 -13.86 13.02 -16.12
C ALA A 120 -14.15 14.14 -17.14
N LEU A 121 -13.96 13.87 -18.43
CA LEU A 121 -14.30 14.81 -19.51
C LEU A 121 -15.81 15.10 -19.55
N ALA A 122 -16.65 14.06 -19.51
CA ALA A 122 -18.10 14.21 -19.53
C ALA A 122 -18.63 15.00 -18.31
N VAL A 123 -18.06 14.78 -17.12
CA VAL A 123 -18.42 15.53 -15.90
C VAL A 123 -17.98 16.98 -15.98
N LYS A 124 -16.80 17.25 -16.57
CA LYS A 124 -16.29 18.62 -16.74
C LYS A 124 -17.18 19.47 -17.64
N GLU A 125 -17.77 18.86 -18.66
CA GLU A 125 -18.62 19.53 -19.65
C GLU A 125 -20.09 19.69 -19.20
N ASN A 126 -20.53 18.96 -18.17
CA ASN A 126 -21.93 18.94 -17.75
C ASN A 126 -22.10 19.22 -16.24
N GLU A 127 -22.65 20.39 -15.93
CA GLU A 127 -22.87 20.82 -14.54
C GLU A 127 -23.84 19.92 -13.76
N ALA A 128 -24.86 19.35 -14.41
CA ALA A 128 -25.78 18.41 -13.78
C ALA A 128 -25.11 17.07 -13.44
N LEU A 129 -24.17 16.60 -14.28
CA LEU A 129 -23.37 15.42 -13.93
C LEU A 129 -22.42 15.71 -12.78
N ARG A 130 -21.85 16.91 -12.73
CA ARG A 130 -20.95 17.35 -11.65
C ARG A 130 -21.65 17.40 -10.29
N THR A 131 -22.93 17.81 -10.23
CA THR A 131 -23.69 17.84 -8.97
C THR A 131 -24.06 16.43 -8.47
N VAL A 132 -24.29 15.47 -9.38
CA VAL A 132 -24.69 14.10 -9.02
C VAL A 132 -23.49 13.20 -8.72
N LEU A 133 -22.45 13.23 -9.56
CA LEU A 133 -21.29 12.33 -9.47
C LEU A 133 -20.18 12.89 -8.55
N GLY A 134 -20.17 14.22 -8.36
CA GLY A 134 -19.16 14.92 -7.56
C GLY A 134 -17.74 14.62 -8.06
N ASN A 135 -16.84 14.32 -7.12
CA ASN A 135 -15.47 13.87 -7.40
C ASN A 135 -15.26 12.40 -7.03
N SER A 136 -16.33 11.60 -6.95
CA SER A 136 -16.28 10.21 -6.43
C SER A 136 -15.46 9.24 -7.30
N TYR A 137 -15.07 9.68 -8.49
CA TYR A 137 -14.22 8.96 -9.45
C TYR A 137 -12.73 9.39 -9.37
N ASN A 138 -12.42 10.44 -8.60
CA ASN A 138 -11.05 10.89 -8.41
C ASN A 138 -10.38 10.08 -7.30
N ILE A 139 -9.75 8.98 -7.69
CA ILE A 139 -9.02 8.08 -6.80
C ILE A 139 -7.54 8.40 -6.96
N SER A 140 -6.89 8.76 -5.86
CA SER A 140 -5.46 9.10 -5.82
C SER A 140 -4.71 8.03 -5.04
N PRO A 141 -4.30 6.92 -5.68
CA PRO A 141 -3.49 5.92 -5.03
C PRO A 141 -2.12 6.49 -4.65
N ASP A 142 -1.46 5.88 -3.66
CA ASP A 142 -0.11 6.29 -3.25
C ASP A 142 0.94 5.51 -4.05
N VAL A 143 0.84 4.17 -4.07
CA VAL A 143 1.71 3.28 -4.85
C VAL A 143 0.88 2.32 -5.70
N LEU A 144 1.27 2.17 -6.97
CA LEU A 144 0.66 1.24 -7.92
C LEU A 144 1.62 0.11 -8.25
N ILE A 145 1.07 -1.10 -8.35
CA ILE A 145 1.77 -2.27 -8.86
C ILE A 145 1.05 -2.68 -10.15
N LEU A 146 1.78 -2.64 -11.24
CA LEU A 146 1.26 -2.85 -12.58
C LEU A 146 1.96 -4.05 -13.23
N ARG A 147 1.28 -4.60 -14.24
CA ARG A 147 1.82 -5.65 -15.11
C ARG A 147 1.64 -5.25 -16.56
N SER A 148 2.68 -5.39 -17.36
CA SER A 148 2.56 -5.23 -18.81
C SER A 148 1.71 -6.36 -19.41
N PRO A 149 0.94 -6.08 -20.48
CA PRO A 149 0.35 -7.13 -21.29
C PRO A 149 1.45 -7.95 -21.99
N ILE A 150 1.14 -9.22 -22.25
CA ILE A 150 2.05 -10.24 -22.74
C ILE A 150 1.84 -10.45 -24.24
N SER A 151 2.93 -10.55 -25.00
CA SER A 151 2.86 -10.83 -26.44
C SER A 151 2.44 -12.27 -26.72
N ASP A 152 1.77 -12.47 -27.85
CA ASP A 152 1.36 -13.82 -28.28
C ASP A 152 2.56 -14.74 -28.50
N SER A 153 3.72 -14.20 -28.91
CA SER A 153 4.97 -14.97 -29.01
C SER A 153 5.41 -15.52 -27.65
N LYS A 154 5.22 -14.77 -26.56
CA LYS A 154 5.58 -15.20 -25.20
C LYS A 154 4.53 -16.14 -24.61
N ILE A 155 3.24 -15.88 -24.86
CA ILE A 155 2.15 -16.79 -24.49
C ILE A 155 2.33 -18.15 -25.17
N ASN A 156 2.75 -18.15 -26.44
CA ASN A 156 2.94 -19.34 -27.25
C ASN A 156 4.34 -19.96 -27.16
N GLU A 157 5.19 -19.54 -26.20
CA GLU A 157 6.60 -19.95 -26.11
C GLU A 157 6.77 -21.48 -26.01
N PHE A 158 5.90 -22.14 -25.25
CA PHE A 158 5.98 -23.60 -25.02
C PHE A 158 4.95 -24.41 -25.82
N ALA A 159 3.82 -23.81 -26.18
CA ALA A 159 2.75 -24.43 -26.95
C ALA A 159 1.90 -23.37 -27.62
N ARG A 160 1.23 -23.67 -28.73
CA ARG A 160 0.29 -22.74 -29.37
C ARG A 160 -1.01 -22.67 -28.56
N VAL A 161 -1.06 -21.73 -27.61
CA VAL A 161 -2.19 -21.50 -26.69
C VAL A 161 -3.21 -20.54 -27.27
N VAL A 162 -2.75 -19.49 -27.97
CA VAL A 162 -3.62 -18.46 -28.59
C VAL A 162 -3.27 -18.26 -30.05
N ASP A 163 -4.25 -17.77 -30.80
CA ASP A 163 -4.11 -17.33 -32.18
C ASP A 163 -4.91 -16.04 -32.41
N ASP A 164 -5.02 -15.67 -33.68
CA ASP A 164 -5.76 -14.49 -34.07
C ASP A 164 -7.27 -14.66 -33.95
N GLU A 165 -7.83 -15.85 -33.65
CA GLU A 165 -9.27 -16.13 -33.64
C GLU A 165 -9.89 -16.16 -32.25
N VAL A 166 -9.18 -16.68 -31.25
CA VAL A 166 -9.67 -16.81 -29.87
C VAL A 166 -9.15 -15.71 -28.94
N ALA A 167 -9.74 -15.56 -27.75
CA ALA A 167 -9.25 -14.66 -26.69
C ALA A 167 -8.96 -13.20 -27.13
N ARG A 168 -9.75 -12.64 -28.05
CA ARG A 168 -9.56 -11.30 -28.66
C ARG A 168 -9.96 -10.11 -27.78
N ARG A 169 -10.33 -10.34 -26.52
CA ARG A 169 -10.84 -9.31 -25.60
C ARG A 169 -10.19 -9.33 -24.21
N THR A 170 -9.33 -10.30 -23.94
CA THR A 170 -8.63 -10.35 -22.65
C THR A 170 -7.57 -9.26 -22.58
N PRO A 171 -7.45 -8.51 -21.48
CA PRO A 171 -6.47 -7.44 -21.38
C PRO A 171 -5.03 -7.96 -21.27
N ILE A 172 -4.83 -9.24 -20.92
CA ILE A 172 -3.48 -9.80 -20.75
C ILE A 172 -2.70 -9.92 -22.07
N ARG A 173 -3.37 -9.93 -23.22
CA ARG A 173 -2.71 -10.00 -24.53
C ARG A 173 -2.38 -8.61 -25.03
N SER A 174 -1.12 -8.37 -25.38
CA SER A 174 -0.69 -7.07 -25.93
C SER A 174 -1.34 -6.78 -27.28
N THR A 175 -1.73 -7.81 -28.03
CA THR A 175 -2.50 -7.69 -29.29
C THR A 175 -3.88 -7.05 -29.08
N ASN A 176 -4.48 -7.19 -27.88
CA ASN A 176 -5.81 -6.65 -27.59
C ASN A 176 -5.76 -5.22 -27.03
N GLN A 177 -4.67 -4.84 -26.35
CA GLN A 177 -4.51 -3.53 -25.70
C GLN A 177 -3.04 -3.32 -25.26
N GLU A 178 -2.59 -2.06 -25.17
CA GLU A 178 -1.18 -1.72 -24.91
C GLU A 178 -0.90 -1.19 -23.50
N HIS A 179 -1.94 -0.93 -22.70
CA HIS A 179 -1.81 -0.32 -21.38
C HIS A 179 -1.43 -1.34 -20.29
N PRO A 180 -0.62 -0.92 -19.29
CA PRO A 180 -0.40 -1.73 -18.11
C PRO A 180 -1.71 -2.03 -17.37
N ILE A 181 -1.74 -3.19 -16.71
CA ILE A 181 -2.87 -3.67 -15.93
C ILE A 181 -2.57 -3.44 -14.46
N VAL A 182 -3.47 -2.77 -13.75
CA VAL A 182 -3.37 -2.58 -12.30
C VAL A 182 -3.51 -3.94 -11.62
N HIS A 183 -2.43 -4.38 -10.99
CA HIS A 183 -2.38 -5.61 -10.21
C HIS A 183 -2.65 -5.35 -8.73
N ALA A 184 -2.10 -4.27 -8.19
CA ALA A 184 -2.39 -3.84 -6.82
C ALA A 184 -2.32 -2.32 -6.67
N VAL A 185 -3.02 -1.85 -5.64
CA VAL A 185 -2.98 -0.49 -5.13
C VAL A 185 -2.62 -0.54 -3.66
N VAL A 186 -1.61 0.23 -3.28
CA VAL A 186 -1.11 0.31 -1.91
C VAL A 186 -1.23 1.74 -1.43
N SER A 187 -2.07 1.97 -0.42
CA SER A 187 -2.14 3.26 0.28
C SER A 187 -1.13 3.30 1.42
N CYS A 188 -0.35 4.36 1.51
CA CYS A 188 0.74 4.50 2.47
C CYS A 188 0.35 5.52 3.53
N LYS A 189 0.20 5.09 4.79
CA LYS A 189 -0.21 5.96 5.90
C LYS A 189 0.77 5.85 7.06
N TRP A 190 1.76 6.75 7.14
CA TRP A 190 2.77 6.70 8.20
C TRP A 190 2.16 6.73 9.61
N THR A 191 1.17 7.60 9.83
CA THR A 191 0.37 7.63 11.07
C THR A 191 -1.10 7.73 10.72
N LEU A 192 -1.97 7.10 11.51
CA LEU A 192 -3.41 7.11 11.30
C LEU A 192 -4.09 8.16 12.17
N ARG A 193 -5.14 8.75 11.61
CA ARG A 193 -6.12 9.61 12.29
C ARG A 193 -7.49 9.20 11.77
N SER A 194 -8.55 9.46 12.54
CA SER A 194 -9.90 8.97 12.19
C SER A 194 -10.36 9.43 10.80
N ASP A 195 -10.03 10.66 10.40
CA ASP A 195 -10.29 11.21 9.06
C ASP A 195 -9.51 10.46 7.97
N ARG A 196 -8.24 10.15 8.22
CA ARG A 196 -7.35 9.47 7.27
C ARG A 196 -7.74 8.02 7.02
N ALA A 197 -8.28 7.34 8.02
CA ALA A 197 -8.81 5.99 7.87
C ALA A 197 -10.05 5.97 6.94
N GLN A 198 -10.94 6.96 7.08
CA GLN A 198 -12.11 7.07 6.20
C GLN A 198 -11.74 7.40 4.76
N ASN A 199 -10.69 8.19 4.53
CA ASN A 199 -10.20 8.49 3.19
C ASN A 199 -9.71 7.22 2.48
N ALA A 200 -8.91 6.38 3.16
CA ALA A 200 -8.43 5.12 2.59
C ALA A 200 -9.59 4.16 2.22
N ARG A 201 -10.65 4.09 3.05
CA ARG A 201 -11.86 3.31 2.72
C ARG A 201 -12.62 3.87 1.52
N SER A 202 -12.76 5.19 1.44
CA SER A 202 -13.47 5.84 0.34
C SER A 202 -12.73 5.66 -0.99
N GLU A 203 -11.39 5.75 -0.98
CA GLU A 203 -10.53 5.46 -2.13
C GLU A 203 -10.67 3.99 -2.57
N ALA A 204 -10.63 3.05 -1.62
CA ALA A 204 -10.82 1.63 -1.88
C ALA A 204 -12.19 1.32 -2.49
N LEU A 205 -13.27 1.89 -1.94
CA LEU A 205 -14.62 1.79 -2.50
C LEU A 205 -14.69 2.37 -3.92
N GLY A 206 -13.98 3.48 -4.17
CA GLY A 206 -13.84 4.05 -5.51
C GLY A 206 -13.22 3.05 -6.49
N LEU A 207 -12.12 2.41 -6.11
CA LEU A 207 -11.43 1.39 -6.92
C LEU A 207 -12.35 0.21 -7.23
N LEU A 208 -13.10 -0.25 -6.24
CA LEU A 208 -14.02 -1.37 -6.40
C LEU A 208 -15.18 -1.01 -7.31
N ARG A 209 -15.83 0.16 -7.10
CA ARG A 209 -17.01 0.57 -7.86
C ARG A 209 -16.71 0.89 -9.31
N ASN A 210 -15.52 1.43 -9.59
CA ASN A 210 -15.17 1.90 -10.93
C ASN A 210 -14.34 0.90 -11.74
N ARG A 211 -14.14 -0.35 -11.30
CA ARG A 211 -13.38 -1.32 -12.11
C ARG A 211 -14.24 -1.90 -13.24
N LYS A 212 -13.67 -2.04 -14.44
CA LYS A 212 -14.23 -2.86 -15.54
C LYS A 212 -13.44 -4.16 -15.71
N GLY A 213 -13.41 -5.00 -14.68
CA GLY A 213 -12.63 -6.25 -14.69
C GLY A 213 -12.38 -6.81 -13.30
N ARG A 214 -11.31 -7.61 -13.17
CA ARG A 214 -10.84 -8.13 -11.88
C ARG A 214 -10.46 -6.97 -10.97
N ALA A 215 -10.79 -7.09 -9.68
CA ALA A 215 -10.31 -6.14 -8.68
C ALA A 215 -8.80 -6.29 -8.52
N PRO A 216 -8.03 -5.18 -8.47
CA PRO A 216 -6.65 -5.24 -8.00
C PRO A 216 -6.62 -5.60 -6.52
N HIS A 217 -5.46 -6.03 -6.00
CA HIS A 217 -5.25 -6.12 -4.55
C HIS A 217 -5.25 -4.71 -3.96
N ILE A 218 -6.11 -4.43 -2.99
CA ILE A 218 -6.26 -3.12 -2.35
C ILE A 218 -5.76 -3.23 -0.92
N SER A 219 -4.62 -2.60 -0.64
CA SER A 219 -3.94 -2.74 0.66
C SER A 219 -3.52 -1.41 1.24
N VAL A 220 -3.24 -1.42 2.55
CA VAL A 220 -2.69 -0.27 3.26
C VAL A 220 -1.41 -0.67 3.96
N VAL A 221 -0.36 0.13 3.81
CA VAL A 221 0.88 0.01 4.59
C VAL A 221 0.92 1.14 5.61
N THR A 222 1.19 0.84 6.88
CA THR A 222 1.17 1.83 7.96
C THR A 222 2.31 1.71 8.96
N GLY A 223 2.72 2.87 9.50
CA GLY A 223 3.63 2.99 10.64
C GLY A 223 2.94 3.31 11.95
N GLU A 224 1.60 3.27 12.00
CA GLU A 224 0.82 3.62 13.19
C GLU A 224 1.11 2.66 14.36
N PRO A 225 1.58 3.16 15.52
CA PRO A 225 1.95 2.32 16.65
C PRO A 225 0.77 1.85 17.51
N THR A 226 -0.44 2.42 17.38
CA THR A 226 -1.57 2.07 18.27
C THR A 226 -2.55 1.08 17.63
N PRO A 227 -2.82 -0.07 18.27
CA PRO A 227 -3.81 -1.05 17.77
C PRO A 227 -5.20 -0.45 17.52
N SER A 228 -5.65 0.50 18.33
CA SER A 228 -6.96 1.17 18.16
C SER A 228 -7.08 1.99 16.89
N ARG A 229 -6.01 2.68 16.49
CA ARG A 229 -6.02 3.43 15.23
C ARG A 229 -5.87 2.50 14.03
N ILE A 230 -5.08 1.42 14.14
CA ILE A 230 -5.04 0.39 13.09
C ILE A 230 -6.41 -0.25 12.92
N ALA A 231 -7.07 -0.62 14.03
CA ALA A 231 -8.40 -1.22 14.05
C ALA A 231 -9.47 -0.32 13.40
N SER A 232 -9.38 1.00 13.59
CA SER A 232 -10.29 1.96 12.95
C SER A 232 -10.31 1.86 11.41
N LEU A 233 -9.24 1.32 10.83
CA LEU A 233 -9.12 1.05 9.40
C LEU A 233 -9.39 -0.42 9.06
N ALA A 234 -8.83 -1.36 9.82
CA ALA A 234 -8.90 -2.79 9.54
C ALA A 234 -10.25 -3.47 9.85
N LEU A 235 -11.01 -2.94 10.82
CA LEU A 235 -12.29 -3.53 11.23
C LEU A 235 -13.38 -3.27 10.20
N GLY A 236 -13.83 -4.33 9.54
CA GLY A 236 -14.76 -4.28 8.42
C GLY A 236 -14.21 -5.11 7.26
N THR A 237 -15.11 -5.73 6.51
CA THR A 237 -14.76 -6.67 5.45
C THR A 237 -15.24 -6.13 4.11
N GLY A 238 -14.38 -6.16 3.09
CA GLY A 238 -14.79 -6.02 1.68
C GLY A 238 -14.16 -4.86 0.91
N ASP A 239 -13.69 -3.82 1.60
CA ASP A 239 -13.10 -2.64 0.93
C ASP A 239 -11.58 -2.74 0.79
N ILE A 240 -10.91 -3.10 1.89
CA ILE A 240 -9.45 -3.27 1.98
C ILE A 240 -9.15 -4.74 2.19
N ASP A 241 -8.30 -5.31 1.35
CA ASP A 241 -7.95 -6.73 1.40
C ASP A 241 -7.14 -7.03 2.66
N THR A 242 -6.08 -6.27 2.92
CA THR A 242 -5.20 -6.46 4.10
C THR A 242 -4.46 -5.17 4.47
N ILE A 243 -4.22 -4.97 5.76
CA ILE A 243 -3.30 -3.94 6.27
C ILE A 243 -1.95 -4.58 6.59
N TYR A 244 -0.87 -3.92 6.22
CA TYR A 244 0.49 -4.32 6.50
C TYR A 244 1.16 -3.30 7.41
N HIS A 245 1.59 -3.74 8.58
CA HIS A 245 2.35 -2.89 9.50
C HIS A 245 3.85 -2.95 9.15
N PHE A 246 4.52 -1.81 9.21
CA PHE A 246 5.92 -1.69 8.80
C PHE A 246 6.89 -2.52 9.65
N ALA A 247 6.51 -2.83 10.90
CA ALA A 247 7.31 -3.53 11.90
C ALA A 247 6.40 -4.37 12.82
N LEU A 248 5.63 -5.31 12.27
CA LEU A 248 4.58 -6.00 13.03
C LEU A 248 5.13 -6.86 14.20
N PRO A 249 6.17 -7.70 14.02
CA PRO A 249 6.79 -8.42 15.13
C PRO A 249 7.21 -7.50 16.27
N GLU A 250 7.85 -6.37 15.95
CA GLU A 250 8.31 -5.41 16.94
C GLU A 250 7.15 -4.73 17.67
N LEU A 251 6.03 -4.47 16.98
CA LEU A 251 4.80 -3.96 17.61
C LEU A 251 4.17 -5.00 18.54
N ILE A 252 4.11 -6.28 18.13
CA ILE A 252 3.57 -7.36 18.96
C ILE A 252 4.36 -7.43 20.28
N ASP A 253 5.68 -7.44 20.21
CA ASP A 253 6.53 -7.48 21.40
C ASP A 253 6.36 -6.23 22.27
N ALA A 254 6.30 -5.03 21.65
CA ALA A 254 6.06 -3.79 22.38
C ALA A 254 4.71 -3.75 23.09
N VAL A 255 3.66 -4.33 22.49
CA VAL A 255 2.33 -4.43 23.11
C VAL A 255 2.35 -5.43 24.27
N ASN A 256 2.99 -6.59 24.09
CA ASN A 256 3.12 -7.61 25.15
C ASN A 256 3.80 -7.06 26.41
N GLU A 257 4.79 -6.18 26.25
CA GLU A 257 5.50 -5.55 27.38
C GLU A 257 4.80 -4.31 27.94
N SER A 258 3.79 -3.77 27.25
CA SER A 258 3.11 -2.55 27.68
C SER A 258 2.12 -2.74 28.84
N GLU A 259 1.85 -4.00 29.24
CA GLU A 259 0.81 -4.38 30.21
C GLU A 259 -0.58 -3.80 29.87
N ASN A 260 -0.83 -3.50 28.59
CA ASN A 260 -2.09 -2.95 28.12
C ASN A 260 -2.95 -4.05 27.48
N ASP A 261 -3.79 -4.69 28.30
CA ASP A 261 -4.65 -5.79 27.90
C ASP A 261 -5.59 -5.43 26.74
N GLU A 262 -6.07 -4.18 26.67
CA GLU A 262 -6.93 -3.71 25.58
C GLU A 262 -6.16 -3.64 24.25
N ALA A 263 -4.95 -3.08 24.28
CA ALA A 263 -4.07 -3.02 23.11
C ALA A 263 -3.68 -4.43 22.65
N PHE A 264 -3.38 -5.35 23.58
CA PHE A 264 -3.08 -6.74 23.30
C PHE A 264 -4.27 -7.45 22.63
N SER A 265 -5.44 -7.42 23.26
CA SER A 265 -6.65 -8.06 22.76
C SER A 265 -7.02 -7.56 21.37
N MET A 266 -6.89 -6.24 21.16
CA MET A 266 -7.18 -5.63 19.88
C MET A 266 -6.16 -6.02 18.80
N LEU A 267 -4.87 -6.02 19.11
CA LEU A 267 -3.84 -6.43 18.16
C LEU A 267 -3.99 -7.92 17.78
N ALA A 268 -4.23 -8.78 18.77
CA ALA A 268 -4.49 -10.21 18.55
C ALA A 268 -5.70 -10.41 17.63
N THR A 269 -6.82 -9.72 17.90
CA THR A 269 -8.01 -9.76 17.03
C THR A 269 -7.70 -9.38 15.58
N LEU A 270 -6.83 -8.38 15.36
CA LEU A 270 -6.45 -7.95 14.02
C LEU A 270 -5.56 -8.96 13.29
N VAL A 271 -4.60 -9.56 14.00
CA VAL A 271 -3.66 -10.54 13.44
C VAL A 271 -4.37 -11.88 13.20
N ASP A 272 -5.05 -12.42 14.21
CA ASP A 272 -5.79 -13.69 14.14
C ASP A 272 -6.96 -13.61 13.17
N GLY A 273 -7.57 -12.43 13.02
CA GLY A 273 -8.62 -12.15 12.04
C GLY A 273 -8.10 -11.92 10.61
N GLU A 274 -6.81 -12.13 10.37
CA GLU A 274 -6.13 -11.92 9.07
C GLU A 274 -6.33 -10.50 8.49
N ARG A 275 -6.48 -9.50 9.36
CA ARG A 275 -6.67 -8.09 8.97
C ARG A 275 -5.38 -7.29 9.00
N LEU A 276 -4.39 -7.76 9.75
CA LEU A 276 -3.09 -7.13 9.92
C LEU A 276 -1.95 -8.15 9.73
N ARG A 277 -1.00 -7.82 8.86
CA ARG A 277 0.20 -8.63 8.54
C ARG A 277 1.47 -7.77 8.59
N ASP A 278 2.65 -8.38 8.51
CA ASP A 278 3.92 -7.63 8.41
C ASP A 278 4.14 -7.16 6.98
N ILE A 279 4.88 -6.06 6.81
CA ILE A 279 5.30 -5.59 5.47
C ILE A 279 6.02 -6.68 4.65
N ALA A 280 6.70 -7.63 5.30
CA ALA A 280 7.32 -8.76 4.63
C ALA A 280 6.32 -9.76 4.02
N ASP A 281 5.06 -9.78 4.47
CA ASP A 281 4.03 -10.66 3.90
C ASP A 281 3.49 -10.12 2.56
N LEU A 282 3.46 -8.79 2.40
CA LEU A 282 2.88 -8.12 1.24
C LEU A 282 3.44 -8.62 -0.11
N PRO A 283 4.76 -8.76 -0.33
CA PRO A 283 5.29 -9.28 -1.59
C PRO A 283 4.78 -10.68 -1.94
N LEU A 284 4.60 -11.56 -0.95
CA LEU A 284 4.09 -12.91 -1.16
C LEU A 284 2.58 -12.90 -1.45
N ASP A 285 1.82 -12.08 -0.72
CA ASP A 285 0.37 -11.91 -0.97
C ASP A 285 0.10 -11.36 -2.38
N LEU A 286 0.99 -10.51 -2.91
CA LEU A 286 0.90 -9.99 -4.26
C LEU A 286 1.15 -11.06 -5.35
N VAL A 287 1.82 -12.16 -5.02
CA VAL A 287 2.11 -13.23 -5.98
C VAL A 287 1.28 -14.50 -5.78
N ALA A 288 0.51 -14.59 -4.70
CA ALA A 288 -0.48 -15.64 -4.46
C ALA A 288 -1.56 -15.70 -5.56
#